data_AF-A0ABD2BL29-F1
#
_entry.id   AF-A0ABD2BL29-F1
#
_cell.length_a   1.000
_cell.length_b   1.000
_cell.length_c   1.000
_cell.angle_alpha   90.00
_cell.angle_beta   90.00
_cell.angle_gamma   90.00
#
_symmetry.space_group_name_H-M   'P 1'
#
loop_
_entity.id
_entity.type
_entity.pdbx_description
1 polymer ?
#
loop_
_entity_poly.entity_id
_entity_poly.type
_entity_poly.pdbx_seq_one_letter_code
_entity_poly.pdbx_strand_id
1 'polypeptide(L)'
;MGKRNNMIPNGHFHKDWQRFVKTWFNQPARKYRRRQNRIKKARTVAPRPVNLLRPVVHCPTFRYHTKVRAGKGFTLQELKASGLNKRFARTIGIAVDPRRRNKSIESLQTNAQRLKEYKANLILFPINEKKPKKGEASEEEMKVAMQVKGEVMPIRRQPAIKGKKHAITDDEKKFSAYITLRKARADARLVGIRAKRVKDATENPDDVTKIDKMPLIVITGIPCSGKTTRTLQLKEYFEKEVKKRVDIITEIDVISKTDYDRNSFYSDSKKEKCIRSDIKSMAQRILNPNDVLIIDGSNYIKGYRYEIYCMSKLYKTPQCTIHCDIPIEHAWLWNEKRPVSEQYSREIFDALVMRYETPDSKNRWDAPLFAVMPEDDLKFDDIYKSLYEVKAPKPNQSTQCPPLSSTNYLYELDRITQDITNAILSAKQIGIENDIKIPQYGLTVQKTGNTPQMMRLRRQFLTYSKMHQININQIGLLFVQYLNKSL
;
A
#
# COMPACT_ATOMS: atom_id res chain seq x y z
N MET A 1 -5.96 38.44 37.75
CA MET A 1 -5.69 37.11 38.35
C MET A 1 -6.90 36.21 38.14
N GLY A 2 -6.69 34.99 37.64
CA GLY A 2 -7.77 33.99 37.60
C GLY A 2 -8.11 33.58 39.03
N LYS A 3 -9.38 33.74 39.44
CA LYS A 3 -9.89 33.11 40.66
C LYS A 3 -10.35 31.70 40.28
N ARG A 4 -9.95 30.69 41.06
CA ARG A 4 -10.34 29.28 40.89
C ARG A 4 -9.92 28.73 39.52
N ASN A 5 -10.44 27.56 39.15
CA ASN A 5 -10.17 26.90 37.87
C ASN A 5 -11.07 27.43 36.73
N ASN A 6 -10.99 28.74 36.45
CA ASN A 6 -11.72 29.36 35.34
C ASN A 6 -10.87 29.35 34.07
N MET A 7 -11.53 29.26 32.91
CA MET A 7 -10.86 29.38 31.60
C MET A 7 -10.14 30.73 31.49
N ILE A 8 -8.88 30.71 31.06
CA ILE A 8 -8.10 31.93 30.84
C ILE A 8 -8.80 32.76 29.75
N PRO A 9 -9.23 34.01 30.05
CA PRO A 9 -9.96 34.80 29.07
C PRO A 9 -9.01 35.27 27.95
N ASN A 10 -9.31 34.90 26.71
CA ASN A 10 -8.65 35.42 25.50
C ASN A 10 -9.53 36.46 24.79
N GLY A 11 -9.92 37.50 25.54
CA GLY A 11 -10.79 38.57 25.05
C GLY A 11 -10.01 39.59 24.22
N HIS A 12 -10.30 39.71 22.93
CA HIS A 12 -9.58 40.59 22.00
C HIS A 12 -10.06 42.06 22.10
N PHE A 13 -10.05 42.60 23.32
CA PHE A 13 -10.51 43.95 23.66
C PHE A 13 -9.37 44.85 24.14
N HIS A 14 -8.13 44.52 23.79
CA HIS A 14 -6.91 45.21 24.22
C HIS A 14 -6.65 46.55 23.53
N LYS A 15 -7.39 46.85 22.45
CA LYS A 15 -7.34 48.14 21.73
C LYS A 15 -8.57 48.96 22.08
N ASP A 16 -8.59 50.23 21.67
CA ASP A 16 -9.76 51.11 21.80
C ASP A 16 -10.93 50.66 20.90
N TRP A 17 -11.60 49.59 21.31
CA TRP A 17 -12.73 48.99 20.60
C TRP A 17 -14.01 49.81 20.77
N GLN A 18 -14.12 50.60 21.84
CA GLN A 18 -15.30 51.42 22.15
C GLN A 18 -15.53 52.49 21.07
N ARG A 19 -14.46 53.06 20.51
CA ARG A 19 -14.55 53.98 19.36
C ARG A 19 -15.09 53.35 18.08
N PHE A 20 -14.97 52.03 17.90
CA PHE A 20 -15.34 51.31 16.67
C PHE A 20 -16.58 50.40 16.84
N VAL A 21 -17.44 50.68 17.82
CA VAL A 21 -18.66 49.92 18.06
C VAL A 21 -19.65 50.11 16.90
N LYS A 22 -19.89 49.04 16.14
CA LYS A 22 -20.94 49.01 15.11
C LYS A 22 -22.27 48.60 15.75
N THR A 23 -23.16 49.56 15.92
CA THR A 23 -24.54 49.30 16.34
C THR A 23 -25.41 48.82 15.18
N TRP A 24 -26.49 48.11 15.49
CA TRP A 24 -27.40 47.53 14.49
C TRP A 24 -28.77 48.22 14.43
N PHE A 25 -28.93 49.41 15.01
CA PHE A 25 -30.19 50.18 14.99
C PHE A 25 -30.68 50.48 13.57
N ASN A 26 -29.76 50.63 12.61
CA ASN A 26 -30.06 50.85 11.19
C ASN A 26 -30.46 49.57 10.42
N GLN A 27 -30.48 48.38 11.05
CA GLN A 27 -30.80 47.12 10.39
C GLN A 27 -32.22 47.09 9.77
N PRO A 28 -33.31 47.47 10.48
CA PRO A 28 -34.66 47.52 9.89
C PRO A 28 -34.75 48.51 8.72
N ALA A 29 -34.20 49.73 8.87
CA ALA A 29 -34.16 50.74 7.80
C ALA A 29 -33.39 50.24 6.56
N ARG A 30 -32.28 49.52 6.75
CA ARG A 30 -31.54 48.86 5.66
C ARG A 30 -32.37 47.76 4.98
N LYS A 31 -33.15 46.96 5.72
CA LYS A 31 -34.05 45.93 5.15
C LYS A 31 -35.15 46.57 4.31
N TYR A 32 -35.81 47.61 4.81
CA TYR A 32 -36.86 48.34 4.09
C TYR A 32 -36.32 48.98 2.80
N ARG A 33 -35.20 49.71 2.88
CA ARG A 33 -34.53 50.31 1.71
C ARG A 33 -34.15 49.27 0.66
N ARG A 34 -33.61 48.12 1.06
CA ARG A 34 -33.30 47.01 0.13
C ARG A 34 -34.57 46.45 -0.52
N ARG A 35 -35.68 46.34 0.21
CA ARG A 35 -36.99 45.91 -0.34
C ARG A 35 -37.50 46.90 -1.39
N GLN A 36 -37.51 48.20 -1.09
CA GLN A 36 -37.96 49.22 -2.04
C GLN A 36 -37.10 49.25 -3.30
N ASN A 37 -35.77 49.15 -3.16
CA ASN A 37 -34.86 49.06 -4.31
C ASN A 37 -35.12 47.83 -5.18
N ARG A 38 -35.48 46.68 -4.58
CA ARG A 38 -35.86 45.47 -5.34
C ARG A 38 -37.19 45.67 -6.08
N ILE A 39 -38.18 46.31 -5.46
CA ILE A 39 -39.48 46.61 -6.09
C ILE A 39 -39.27 47.58 -7.26
N LYS A 40 -38.52 48.66 -7.06
CA LYS A 40 -38.15 49.61 -8.10
C LYS A 40 -37.46 48.90 -9.27
N LYS A 41 -36.46 48.07 -8.98
CA LYS A 41 -35.74 47.29 -10.01
C LYS A 41 -36.65 46.31 -10.77
N ALA A 42 -37.60 45.68 -10.09
CA ALA A 42 -38.55 44.76 -10.73
C ALA A 42 -39.46 45.49 -11.73
N ARG A 43 -39.98 46.67 -11.34
CA ARG A 43 -40.80 47.53 -12.21
C ARG A 43 -40.02 48.02 -13.43
N THR A 44 -38.76 48.44 -13.26
CA THR A 44 -37.95 48.96 -14.38
C THR A 44 -37.54 47.92 -15.42
N VAL A 45 -37.49 46.63 -15.05
CA VAL A 45 -36.99 45.54 -15.92
C VAL A 45 -38.14 44.70 -16.49
N ALA A 46 -39.38 44.92 -16.04
CA ALA A 46 -40.57 44.22 -16.55
C ALA A 46 -40.66 44.33 -18.08
N PRO A 47 -41.05 43.24 -18.79
CA PRO A 47 -41.58 41.97 -18.27
C PRO A 47 -40.50 40.96 -17.81
N ARG A 48 -39.20 41.24 -17.99
CA ARG A 48 -38.12 40.28 -17.69
C ARG A 48 -37.99 40.00 -16.19
N PRO A 49 -37.60 38.77 -15.80
CA PRO A 49 -37.20 38.48 -14.43
C PRO A 49 -35.99 39.33 -13.98
N VAL A 50 -35.94 39.69 -12.70
CA VAL A 50 -34.87 40.54 -12.13
C VAL A 50 -33.50 39.84 -12.09
N ASN A 51 -33.51 38.52 -11.94
CA ASN A 51 -32.32 37.70 -11.79
C ASN A 51 -32.01 36.95 -13.08
N LEU A 52 -30.74 36.90 -13.45
CA LEU A 52 -30.25 36.09 -14.58
C LEU A 52 -30.29 34.60 -14.25
N LEU A 53 -30.44 33.76 -15.28
CA LEU A 53 -30.27 32.32 -15.13
C LEU A 53 -28.82 32.00 -14.76
N ARG A 54 -28.66 31.18 -13.72
CA ARG A 54 -27.36 30.69 -13.24
C ARG A 54 -27.24 29.17 -13.41
N PRO A 55 -26.02 28.64 -13.63
CA PRO A 55 -25.79 27.21 -13.78
C PRO A 55 -25.83 26.49 -12.44
N VAL A 56 -25.99 25.18 -12.52
CA VAL A 56 -25.87 24.21 -11.44
C VAL A 56 -24.38 23.91 -11.24
N VAL A 57 -23.87 24.15 -10.02
CA VAL A 57 -22.44 23.96 -9.69
C VAL A 57 -22.26 23.26 -8.34
N HIS A 58 -21.30 22.33 -8.28
CA HIS A 58 -20.87 21.65 -7.05
C HIS A 58 -19.88 22.52 -6.26
N CYS A 59 -19.93 22.43 -4.93
CA CYS A 59 -18.95 23.11 -4.07
C CYS A 59 -17.57 22.42 -4.12
N PRO A 60 -16.45 23.17 -3.99
CA PRO A 60 -15.12 22.68 -4.34
C PRO A 60 -14.39 21.86 -3.26
N THR A 61 -15.02 21.54 -2.13
CA THR A 61 -14.36 20.84 -1.01
C THR A 61 -15.01 19.49 -0.71
N PHE A 62 -14.24 18.55 -0.16
CA PHE A 62 -14.74 17.23 0.23
C PHE A 62 -15.87 17.28 1.27
N ARG A 63 -15.96 18.34 2.07
CA ARG A 63 -17.10 18.51 3.00
C ARG A 63 -18.41 18.89 2.29
N TYR A 64 -18.32 19.58 1.15
CA TYR A 64 -19.47 20.24 0.52
C TYR A 64 -19.75 19.82 -0.93
N HIS A 65 -18.95 18.95 -1.55
CA HIS A 65 -19.14 18.54 -2.95
C HIS A 65 -20.49 17.89 -3.25
N THR A 66 -21.14 17.31 -2.23
CA THR A 66 -22.51 16.77 -2.31
C THR A 66 -23.58 17.86 -2.40
N LYS A 67 -23.27 19.10 -2.02
CA LYS A 67 -24.15 20.25 -2.12
C LYS A 67 -23.98 20.92 -3.48
N VAL A 68 -25.12 21.26 -4.06
CA VAL A 68 -25.23 21.97 -5.32
C VAL A 68 -25.73 23.38 -5.06
N ARG A 69 -25.25 24.36 -5.84
CA ARG A 69 -25.61 25.77 -5.71
C ARG A 69 -25.68 26.46 -7.07
N ALA A 70 -26.27 27.65 -7.09
CA ALA A 70 -26.19 28.55 -8.23
C ALA A 70 -24.74 29.05 -8.41
N GLY A 71 -24.18 28.85 -9.60
CA GLY A 71 -22.88 29.35 -9.99
C GLY A 71 -22.87 30.84 -10.33
N LYS A 72 -21.72 31.35 -10.77
CA LYS A 72 -21.59 32.74 -11.26
C LYS A 72 -22.17 32.90 -12.67
N GLY A 73 -21.92 31.93 -13.55
CA GLY A 73 -22.39 31.93 -14.94
C GLY A 73 -22.00 30.66 -15.70
N PHE A 74 -22.68 30.41 -16.81
CA PHE A 74 -22.45 29.28 -17.71
C PHE A 74 -21.09 29.41 -18.41
N THR A 75 -20.47 28.27 -18.65
CA THR A 75 -19.22 28.16 -19.42
C THR A 75 -19.47 28.33 -20.91
N LEU A 76 -18.42 28.64 -21.67
CA LEU A 76 -18.50 28.69 -23.13
C LEU A 76 -18.83 27.33 -23.76
N GLN A 77 -18.36 26.24 -23.15
CA GLN A 77 -18.62 24.87 -23.62
C GLN A 77 -20.10 24.49 -23.45
N GLU A 78 -20.71 24.79 -22.30
CA GLU A 78 -22.14 24.55 -22.04
C GLU A 78 -23.01 25.33 -23.03
N LEU A 79 -22.66 26.59 -23.31
CA LEU A 79 -23.36 27.42 -24.29
C LEU A 79 -23.23 26.87 -25.72
N LYS A 80 -22.03 26.42 -26.10
CA LYS A 80 -21.82 25.79 -27.41
C LYS A 80 -22.65 24.51 -27.54
N ALA A 81 -22.73 23.70 -26.48
CA ALA A 81 -23.53 22.47 -26.45
C ALA A 81 -25.05 22.72 -26.52
N SER A 82 -25.53 23.90 -26.08
CA SER A 82 -26.94 24.30 -26.23
C SER A 82 -27.22 25.11 -27.50
N GLY A 83 -26.22 25.33 -28.36
CA GLY A 83 -26.35 26.12 -29.60
C GLY A 83 -26.53 27.62 -29.35
N LEU A 84 -26.02 28.15 -28.24
CA LEU A 84 -26.11 29.57 -27.88
C LEU A 84 -24.76 30.27 -28.04
N ASN A 85 -24.77 31.44 -28.68
CA ASN A 85 -23.61 32.32 -28.72
C ASN A 85 -23.47 33.08 -27.38
N LYS A 86 -22.23 33.22 -26.87
CA LYS A 86 -21.93 33.93 -25.61
C LYS A 86 -22.46 35.37 -25.54
N ARG A 87 -22.47 36.09 -26.67
CA ARG A 87 -22.96 37.48 -26.72
C ARG A 87 -24.49 37.50 -26.63
N PHE A 88 -25.15 36.66 -27.42
CA PHE A 88 -26.61 36.50 -27.42
C PHE A 88 -27.14 35.96 -26.09
N ALA A 89 -26.45 35.02 -25.46
CA ALA A 89 -26.85 34.48 -24.14
C ALA A 89 -27.00 35.60 -23.09
N ARG A 90 -26.11 36.60 -23.09
CA ARG A 90 -26.17 37.72 -22.14
C ARG A 90 -27.37 38.64 -22.40
N THR A 91 -27.81 38.80 -23.65
CA THR A 91 -28.96 39.66 -23.99
C THR A 91 -30.27 39.03 -23.56
N ILE A 92 -30.39 37.71 -23.66
CA ILE A 92 -31.59 36.94 -23.28
C ILE A 92 -31.65 36.57 -21.79
N GLY A 93 -30.76 37.11 -20.94
CA GLY A 93 -30.87 36.92 -19.49
C GLY A 93 -30.08 35.74 -18.90
N ILE A 94 -29.08 35.21 -19.62
CA ILE A 94 -28.22 34.13 -19.15
C ILE A 94 -26.89 34.69 -18.63
N ALA A 95 -26.49 34.32 -17.41
CA ALA A 95 -25.20 34.70 -16.87
C ALA A 95 -24.07 33.86 -17.49
N VAL A 96 -23.00 34.50 -17.96
CA VAL A 96 -21.86 33.82 -18.61
C VAL A 96 -20.58 34.05 -17.80
N ASP A 97 -19.84 32.99 -17.48
CA ASP A 97 -18.50 33.07 -16.87
C ASP A 97 -17.47 32.33 -17.75
N PRO A 98 -16.69 33.06 -18.55
CA PRO A 98 -15.71 32.45 -19.46
C PRO A 98 -14.53 31.79 -18.74
N ARG A 99 -14.36 32.03 -17.43
CA ARG A 99 -13.23 31.50 -16.64
C ARG A 99 -13.47 30.07 -16.14
N ARG A 100 -14.73 29.64 -16.03
CA ARG A 100 -15.07 28.31 -15.53
C ARG A 100 -14.83 27.27 -16.63
N ARG A 101 -14.23 26.13 -16.25
CA ARG A 101 -13.95 24.98 -17.13
C ARG A 101 -14.76 23.77 -16.65
N ASN A 102 -15.23 22.94 -17.57
CA ASN A 102 -15.87 21.68 -17.22
C ASN A 102 -14.83 20.56 -17.27
N LYS A 103 -14.78 19.76 -16.19
CA LYS A 103 -13.95 18.55 -16.12
C LYS A 103 -14.77 17.26 -16.23
N SER A 104 -16.05 17.34 -15.88
CA SER A 104 -16.98 16.21 -15.89
C SER A 104 -18.05 16.40 -16.96
N ILE A 105 -18.37 15.33 -17.68
CA ILE A 105 -19.34 15.34 -18.78
C ILE A 105 -20.76 15.49 -18.22
N GLU A 106 -21.03 14.91 -17.05
CA GLU A 106 -22.33 14.95 -16.40
C GLU A 106 -22.73 16.40 -16.06
N SER A 107 -21.78 17.21 -15.57
CA SER A 107 -22.03 18.62 -15.24
C SER A 107 -22.28 19.46 -16.49
N LEU A 108 -21.55 19.17 -17.59
CA LEU A 108 -21.74 19.80 -18.88
C LEU A 108 -23.14 19.49 -19.43
N GLN A 109 -23.56 18.22 -19.42
CA GLN A 109 -24.87 17.79 -19.88
C GLN A 109 -26.00 18.38 -19.03
N THR A 110 -25.89 18.34 -17.71
CA THR A 110 -26.89 18.92 -16.79
C THR A 110 -27.13 20.39 -17.07
N ASN A 111 -26.05 21.17 -17.25
CA ASN A 111 -26.16 22.60 -17.52
C ASN A 111 -26.59 22.91 -18.96
N ALA A 112 -26.18 22.10 -19.94
CA ALA A 112 -26.67 22.22 -21.32
C ALA A 112 -28.17 21.94 -21.39
N GLN A 113 -28.65 20.92 -20.67
CA GLN A 113 -30.07 20.61 -20.56
C GLN A 113 -30.85 21.74 -19.89
N ARG A 114 -30.32 22.29 -18.78
CA ARG A 114 -30.90 23.47 -18.13
C ARG A 114 -31.00 24.69 -19.06
N LEU A 115 -30.02 24.89 -19.94
CA LEU A 115 -30.07 25.96 -20.95
C LEU A 115 -31.14 25.69 -22.02
N LYS A 116 -31.31 24.43 -22.45
CA LYS A 116 -32.35 24.03 -23.40
C LYS A 116 -33.75 24.22 -22.80
N GLU A 117 -33.96 23.79 -21.56
CA GLU A 117 -35.20 24.01 -20.81
C GLU A 117 -35.50 25.50 -20.62
N TYR A 118 -34.49 26.30 -20.30
CA TYR A 118 -34.65 27.75 -20.20
C TYR A 118 -35.04 28.37 -21.55
N LYS A 119 -34.39 27.94 -22.64
CA LYS A 119 -34.69 28.42 -23.99
C LYS A 119 -36.12 28.06 -24.42
N ALA A 120 -36.61 26.87 -24.04
CA ALA A 120 -37.98 26.44 -24.33
C ALA A 120 -39.03 27.28 -23.57
N ASN A 121 -38.72 27.71 -22.34
CA ASN A 121 -39.62 28.53 -21.52
C ASN A 121 -39.45 30.05 -21.76
N LEU A 122 -38.54 30.47 -22.64
CA LEU A 122 -38.23 31.88 -22.86
C LEU A 122 -39.17 32.48 -23.92
N ILE A 123 -39.98 33.44 -23.52
CA ILE A 123 -40.77 34.28 -24.43
C ILE A 123 -39.90 35.49 -24.83
N LEU A 124 -39.47 35.55 -26.10
CA LEU A 124 -38.62 36.62 -26.62
C LEU A 124 -39.45 37.65 -27.37
N PHE A 125 -39.58 38.84 -26.80
CA PHE A 125 -40.35 39.93 -27.43
C PHE A 125 -39.62 40.47 -28.68
N PRO A 126 -40.34 40.73 -29.79
CA PRO A 126 -39.78 41.38 -30.96
C PRO A 126 -39.37 42.83 -30.63
N ILE A 127 -38.27 43.30 -31.22
CA ILE A 127 -37.87 44.73 -31.10
C ILE A 127 -38.82 45.62 -31.92
N ASN A 128 -39.31 45.10 -33.04
CA ASN A 128 -40.29 45.76 -33.89
C ASN A 128 -41.46 44.81 -34.13
N GLU A 129 -42.62 45.14 -33.57
CA GLU A 129 -43.86 44.33 -33.65
C GLU A 129 -44.29 44.05 -35.09
N LYS A 130 -44.02 44.97 -36.02
CA LYS A 130 -44.40 44.83 -37.43
C LYS A 130 -43.51 43.88 -38.23
N LYS A 131 -42.32 43.52 -37.71
CA LYS A 131 -41.34 42.67 -38.40
C LYS A 131 -40.70 41.66 -37.42
N PRO A 132 -41.50 40.71 -36.89
CA PRO A 132 -40.98 39.69 -35.98
C PRO A 132 -39.99 38.77 -36.70
N LYS A 133 -38.88 38.46 -36.04
CA LYS A 133 -37.87 37.50 -36.51
C LYS A 133 -38.22 36.08 -36.07
N LYS A 134 -37.60 35.11 -36.74
CA LYS A 134 -37.74 33.69 -36.40
C LYS A 134 -37.34 33.42 -34.94
N GLY A 135 -38.30 32.92 -34.15
CA GLY A 135 -38.13 32.61 -32.73
C GLY A 135 -38.46 33.75 -31.76
N GLU A 136 -39.02 34.86 -32.25
CA GLU A 136 -39.68 35.88 -31.43
C GLU A 136 -41.14 35.49 -31.19
N ALA A 137 -41.71 35.99 -30.09
CA ALA A 137 -43.02 35.62 -29.58
C ALA A 137 -44.18 36.15 -30.44
N SER A 138 -45.28 35.38 -30.50
CA SER A 138 -46.53 35.84 -31.12
C SER A 138 -47.27 36.83 -30.21
N GLU A 139 -48.24 37.58 -30.75
CA GLU A 139 -49.06 38.51 -29.96
C GLU A 139 -49.81 37.83 -28.81
N GLU A 140 -50.20 36.57 -28.98
CA GLU A 140 -50.87 35.77 -27.94
C GLU A 140 -49.91 35.45 -26.79
N GLU A 141 -48.68 35.02 -27.08
CA GLU A 141 -47.64 34.73 -26.08
C GLU A 141 -47.22 35.99 -25.32
N MET A 142 -47.17 37.13 -25.99
CA MET A 142 -46.83 38.42 -25.37
C MET A 142 -47.87 38.85 -24.32
N LYS A 143 -49.16 38.60 -24.57
CA LYS A 143 -50.24 38.90 -23.61
C LYS A 143 -50.21 38.01 -22.38
N VAL A 144 -49.78 36.76 -22.52
CA VAL A 144 -49.65 35.79 -21.42
C VAL A 144 -48.36 36.02 -20.60
N ALA A 145 -47.37 36.70 -21.16
CA ALA A 145 -46.08 36.90 -20.52
C ALA A 145 -46.18 37.67 -19.19
N MET A 146 -45.94 36.97 -18.08
CA MET A 146 -45.86 37.56 -16.74
C MET A 146 -44.44 37.53 -16.19
N GLN A 147 -44.09 38.54 -15.40
CA GLN A 147 -42.80 38.57 -14.72
C GLN A 147 -42.73 37.46 -13.67
N VAL A 148 -41.79 36.53 -13.85
CA VAL A 148 -41.51 35.47 -12.87
C VAL A 148 -41.03 36.09 -11.56
N LYS A 149 -41.77 35.87 -10.47
CA LYS A 149 -41.40 36.28 -9.11
C LYS A 149 -40.42 35.27 -8.52
N GLY A 150 -39.30 35.75 -7.97
CA GLY A 150 -38.31 34.92 -7.28
C GLY A 150 -37.08 34.56 -8.12
N GLU A 151 -36.53 33.37 -7.92
CA GLU A 151 -35.37 32.86 -8.66
C GLU A 151 -35.83 32.08 -9.89
N VAL A 152 -35.24 32.37 -11.05
CA VAL A 152 -35.58 31.72 -12.32
C VAL A 152 -35.07 30.28 -12.30
N MET A 153 -35.98 29.32 -12.49
CA MET A 153 -35.72 27.87 -12.44
C MET A 153 -34.90 27.47 -11.18
N PRO A 154 -35.45 27.60 -9.97
CA PRO A 154 -34.69 27.45 -8.73
C PRO A 154 -34.01 26.08 -8.64
N ILE A 155 -32.74 26.06 -8.24
CA ILE A 155 -31.97 24.83 -8.08
C ILE A 155 -32.42 24.15 -6.80
N ARG A 156 -33.20 23.08 -6.93
CA ARG A 156 -33.64 22.27 -5.80
C ARG A 156 -32.57 21.25 -5.44
N ARG A 157 -32.43 20.99 -4.15
CA ARG A 157 -31.62 19.86 -3.67
C ARG A 157 -32.31 18.59 -4.14
N GLN A 158 -31.64 17.81 -4.99
CA GLN A 158 -32.15 16.51 -5.37
C GLN A 158 -32.17 15.62 -4.12
N PRO A 159 -33.30 14.93 -3.85
CA PRO A 159 -33.33 13.93 -2.80
C PRO A 159 -32.33 12.83 -3.14
N ALA A 160 -31.78 12.16 -2.11
CA ALA A 160 -30.94 11.01 -2.35
C ALA A 160 -31.73 9.98 -3.18
N ILE A 161 -31.10 9.46 -4.24
CA ILE A 161 -31.70 8.40 -5.06
C ILE A 161 -31.95 7.22 -4.11
N LYS A 162 -33.23 6.91 -3.88
CA LYS A 162 -33.60 5.76 -3.06
C LYS A 162 -33.38 4.51 -3.91
N GLY A 163 -32.34 3.74 -3.58
CA GLY A 163 -32.11 2.44 -4.18
C GLY A 163 -33.31 1.53 -3.95
N LYS A 164 -33.66 0.71 -4.95
CA LYS A 164 -34.64 -0.36 -4.77
C LYS A 164 -34.02 -1.42 -3.84
N LYS A 165 -34.84 -1.99 -2.96
CA LYS A 165 -34.41 -3.13 -2.14
C LYS A 165 -34.08 -4.30 -3.08
N HIS A 166 -32.91 -4.92 -2.90
CA HIS A 166 -32.50 -6.11 -3.64
C HIS A 166 -31.88 -7.13 -2.70
N ALA A 167 -31.85 -8.39 -3.13
CA ALA A 167 -31.14 -9.45 -2.40
C ALA A 167 -29.63 -9.18 -2.45
N ILE A 168 -28.94 -9.42 -1.32
CA ILE A 168 -27.49 -9.24 -1.21
C ILE A 168 -26.81 -10.35 -2.02
N THR A 169 -25.93 -9.96 -2.92
CA THR A 169 -25.14 -10.90 -3.74
C THR A 169 -24.05 -11.58 -2.93
N ASP A 170 -23.62 -12.77 -3.34
CA ASP A 170 -22.56 -13.49 -2.61
C ASP A 170 -21.20 -12.78 -2.66
N ASP A 171 -20.95 -11.97 -3.70
CA ASP A 171 -19.76 -11.14 -3.80
C ASP A 171 -19.76 -9.98 -2.77
N GLU A 172 -20.92 -9.36 -2.55
CA GLU A 172 -21.09 -8.33 -1.51
C GLU A 172 -20.89 -8.91 -0.11
N LYS A 173 -21.35 -10.14 0.14
CA LYS A 173 -21.12 -10.83 1.44
C LYS A 173 -19.64 -11.12 1.68
N LYS A 174 -18.89 -11.46 0.64
CA LYS A 174 -17.44 -11.76 0.72
C LYS A 174 -16.58 -10.51 0.78
N PHE A 175 -17.11 -9.33 0.43
CA PHE A 175 -16.36 -8.09 0.39
C PHE A 175 -16.05 -7.53 1.78
N SER A 176 -14.76 -7.50 2.15
CA SER A 176 -14.31 -6.88 3.41
C SER A 176 -14.01 -5.39 3.23
N ALA A 177 -15.00 -4.53 3.54
CA ALA A 177 -14.86 -3.07 3.43
C ALA A 177 -13.74 -2.48 4.31
N TYR A 178 -13.53 -3.02 5.51
CA TYR A 178 -12.50 -2.53 6.42
C TYR A 178 -11.09 -2.75 5.85
N ILE A 179 -10.83 -3.95 5.32
CA ILE A 179 -9.53 -4.32 4.76
C ILE A 179 -9.25 -3.51 3.49
N THR A 180 -10.26 -3.33 2.63
CA THR A 180 -10.08 -2.56 1.38
C THR A 180 -9.77 -1.10 1.64
N LEU A 181 -10.44 -0.45 2.60
CA LEU A 181 -10.14 0.94 3.00
C LEU A 181 -8.70 1.08 3.55
N ARG A 182 -8.24 0.13 4.36
CA ARG A 182 -6.87 0.13 4.89
C ARG A 182 -5.82 -0.09 3.80
N LYS A 183 -6.07 -1.04 2.89
CA LYS A 183 -5.20 -1.31 1.73
C LYS A 183 -5.10 -0.09 0.81
N ALA A 184 -6.22 0.52 0.44
CA ALA A 184 -6.24 1.71 -0.41
C ALA A 184 -5.43 2.88 0.19
N ARG A 185 -5.51 3.11 1.51
CA ARG A 185 -4.67 4.11 2.20
C ARG A 185 -3.19 3.76 2.16
N ALA A 186 -2.84 2.49 2.38
CA ALA A 186 -1.47 2.02 2.31
C ALA A 186 -0.90 2.15 0.89
N ASP A 187 -1.69 1.77 -0.13
CA ASP A 187 -1.30 1.87 -1.53
C ASP A 187 -1.07 3.31 -1.95
N ALA A 188 -1.99 4.23 -1.63
CA ALA A 188 -1.83 5.67 -1.90
C ALA A 188 -0.58 6.26 -1.23
N ARG A 189 -0.27 5.84 0.01
CA ARG A 189 0.93 6.27 0.74
C ARG A 189 2.22 5.71 0.12
N LEU A 190 2.18 4.50 -0.42
CA LEU A 190 3.37 3.78 -0.89
C LEU A 190 3.64 3.92 -2.39
N VAL A 191 2.83 4.66 -3.16
CA VAL A 191 3.02 4.86 -4.61
C VAL A 191 4.44 5.29 -4.96
N GLY A 192 4.95 6.34 -4.31
CA GLY A 192 6.30 6.87 -4.62
C GLY A 192 7.42 5.90 -4.26
N ILE A 193 7.33 5.23 -3.11
CA ILE A 193 8.33 4.25 -2.66
C ILE A 193 8.34 3.03 -3.59
N ARG A 194 7.15 2.56 -3.99
CA ARG A 194 7.02 1.44 -4.93
C ARG A 194 7.57 1.82 -6.30
N ALA A 195 7.27 3.02 -6.80
CA ALA A 195 7.83 3.50 -8.07
C ALA A 195 9.36 3.63 -8.03
N LYS A 196 9.93 4.13 -6.92
CA LYS A 196 11.38 4.19 -6.73
C LYS A 196 12.00 2.79 -6.75
N ARG A 197 11.47 1.84 -5.97
CA ARG A 197 11.98 0.46 -5.95
C ARG A 197 11.89 -0.22 -7.31
N VAL A 198 10.83 0.04 -8.08
CA VAL A 198 10.71 -0.43 -9.46
C VAL A 198 11.84 0.14 -10.31
N LYS A 199 12.10 1.45 -10.21
CA LYS A 199 13.18 2.11 -10.95
C LYS A 199 14.56 1.55 -10.56
N ASP A 200 14.85 1.44 -9.26
CA ASP A 200 16.12 0.92 -8.75
C ASP A 200 16.33 -0.55 -9.19
N ALA A 201 15.27 -1.37 -9.18
CA ALA A 201 15.33 -2.76 -9.63
C ALA A 201 15.52 -2.91 -11.15
N THR A 202 15.03 -1.95 -11.95
CA THR A 202 15.29 -1.94 -13.40
C THR A 202 16.69 -1.45 -13.75
N GLU A 203 17.27 -0.58 -12.93
CA GLU A 203 18.62 -0.03 -13.17
C GLU A 203 19.73 -1.02 -12.75
N ASN A 204 19.48 -1.89 -11.77
CA ASN A 204 20.46 -2.88 -11.29
C ASN A 204 19.92 -4.34 -11.32
N PRO A 205 19.83 -4.98 -12.49
CA PRO A 205 19.33 -6.35 -12.63
C PRO A 205 20.32 -7.44 -12.15
N ASP A 206 21.62 -7.15 -12.09
CA ASP A 206 22.68 -8.15 -11.85
C ASP A 206 22.89 -8.51 -10.37
N ASP A 207 22.44 -7.67 -9.42
CA ASP A 207 22.58 -7.90 -7.97
C ASP A 207 21.76 -9.12 -7.45
N VAL A 208 20.91 -9.72 -8.28
CA VAL A 208 20.01 -10.83 -7.88
C VAL A 208 20.59 -12.21 -8.21
N THR A 209 21.62 -12.31 -9.06
CA THR A 209 22.02 -13.60 -9.68
C THR A 209 23.35 -14.20 -9.20
N LYS A 210 24.16 -13.45 -8.44
CA LYS A 210 25.36 -13.97 -7.74
C LYS A 210 25.31 -13.59 -6.26
N ILE A 211 24.54 -14.33 -5.47
CA ILE A 211 24.65 -14.24 -4.01
C ILE A 211 25.57 -15.36 -3.59
N ASP A 212 26.83 -15.03 -3.31
CA ASP A 212 27.72 -15.91 -2.55
C ASP A 212 27.02 -16.31 -1.25
N LYS A 213 27.13 -17.60 -0.89
CA LYS A 213 26.45 -18.15 0.28
C LYS A 213 27.07 -17.56 1.54
N MET A 214 26.22 -16.94 2.35
CA MET A 214 26.54 -16.38 3.66
C MET A 214 26.29 -17.43 4.72
N PRO A 215 27.30 -17.96 5.42
CA PRO A 215 27.05 -18.87 6.52
C PRO A 215 27.01 -18.15 7.88
N LEU A 216 26.07 -18.57 8.72
CA LEU A 216 25.93 -18.12 10.09
C LEU A 216 26.20 -19.27 11.07
N ILE A 217 27.12 -19.08 12.00
CA ILE A 217 27.42 -20.05 13.05
C ILE A 217 26.91 -19.52 14.37
N VAL A 218 26.07 -20.29 15.05
CA VAL A 218 25.53 -19.95 16.37
C VAL A 218 26.19 -20.85 17.40
N ILE A 219 26.91 -20.28 18.36
CA ILE A 219 27.53 -21.04 19.46
C ILE A 219 26.63 -20.96 20.69
N THR A 220 26.40 -22.07 21.37
CA THR A 220 25.56 -22.15 22.58
C THR A 220 26.17 -23.10 23.60
N GLY A 221 25.92 -22.84 24.88
CA GLY A 221 26.39 -23.64 26.00
C GLY A 221 26.27 -22.87 27.31
N ILE A 222 26.28 -23.58 28.43
CA ILE A 222 26.24 -22.98 29.77
C ILE A 222 27.43 -22.01 30.01
N PRO A 223 27.39 -21.11 31.01
CA PRO A 223 28.53 -20.25 31.31
C PRO A 223 29.81 -21.08 31.50
N CYS A 224 30.96 -20.55 31.07
CA CYS A 224 32.26 -21.22 31.19
C CYS A 224 32.39 -22.58 30.47
N SER A 225 31.58 -22.88 29.45
CA SER A 225 31.66 -24.13 28.65
C SER A 225 32.73 -24.18 27.55
N GLY A 226 33.61 -23.17 27.45
CA GLY A 226 34.63 -23.11 26.39
C GLY A 226 34.15 -22.59 25.04
N LYS A 227 32.96 -21.96 24.99
CA LYS A 227 32.41 -21.32 23.77
C LYS A 227 33.43 -20.48 23.01
N THR A 228 34.06 -19.51 23.69
CA THR A 228 35.03 -18.61 23.09
C THR A 228 36.26 -19.33 22.54
N THR A 229 36.72 -20.41 23.19
CA THR A 229 37.81 -21.24 22.66
C THR A 229 37.40 -21.89 21.34
N ARG A 230 36.18 -22.44 21.25
CA ARG A 230 35.64 -23.03 20.01
C ARG A 230 35.40 -21.97 18.93
N THR A 231 34.95 -20.77 19.30
CA THR A 231 34.83 -19.62 18.40
C THR A 231 36.16 -19.29 17.72
N LEU A 232 37.26 -19.25 18.50
CA LEU A 232 38.59 -18.94 18.00
C LEU A 232 39.13 -20.05 17.09
N GLN A 233 38.92 -21.32 17.45
CA GLN A 233 39.29 -22.46 16.59
C GLN A 233 38.57 -22.41 15.24
N LEU A 234 37.27 -22.09 15.22
CA LEU A 234 36.51 -21.93 13.98
C LEU A 234 37.00 -20.75 13.15
N LYS A 235 37.29 -19.63 13.81
CA LYS A 235 37.86 -18.47 13.13
C LYS A 235 39.19 -18.82 12.44
N GLU A 236 40.09 -19.49 13.15
CA GLU A 236 41.38 -19.91 12.60
C GLU A 236 41.20 -20.84 11.39
N TYR A 237 40.31 -21.83 11.47
CA TYR A 237 39.99 -22.72 10.36
C TYR A 237 39.46 -21.98 9.13
N PHE A 238 38.44 -21.12 9.29
CA PHE A 238 37.83 -20.42 8.16
C PHE A 238 38.76 -19.35 7.55
N GLU A 239 39.61 -18.71 8.35
CA GLU A 239 40.58 -17.72 7.85
C GLU A 239 41.78 -18.38 7.15
N LYS A 240 42.34 -19.47 7.71
CA LYS A 240 43.54 -20.12 7.16
C LYS A 240 43.22 -21.11 6.04
N GLU A 241 42.32 -22.05 6.28
CA GLU A 241 42.05 -23.16 5.36
C GLU A 241 41.06 -22.73 4.25
N VAL A 242 39.98 -22.05 4.63
CA VAL A 242 38.91 -21.66 3.71
C VAL A 242 39.16 -20.30 3.06
N LYS A 243 40.10 -19.51 3.59
CA LYS A 243 40.46 -18.15 3.13
C LYS A 243 39.26 -17.20 3.07
N LYS A 244 38.40 -17.27 4.09
CA LYS A 244 37.23 -16.42 4.24
C LYS A 244 37.41 -15.50 5.44
N ARG A 245 36.92 -14.27 5.32
CA ARG A 245 36.90 -13.35 6.45
C ARG A 245 35.85 -13.83 7.46
N VAL A 246 36.20 -13.81 8.73
CA VAL A 246 35.33 -14.23 9.83
C VAL A 246 35.09 -13.04 10.75
N ASP A 247 33.83 -12.62 10.86
CA ASP A 247 33.42 -11.64 11.86
C ASP A 247 32.80 -12.36 13.06
N ILE A 248 33.23 -11.99 14.27
CA ILE A 248 32.71 -12.55 15.53
C ILE A 248 31.89 -11.47 16.23
N ILE A 249 30.69 -11.85 16.69
CA ILE A 249 29.89 -11.05 17.61
C ILE A 249 29.88 -11.75 18.96
N THR A 250 30.62 -11.17 19.91
CA THR A 250 30.73 -11.69 21.28
C THR A 250 29.76 -10.96 22.21
N GLU A 251 28.98 -11.69 22.99
CA GLU A 251 28.09 -11.10 24.01
C GLU A 251 28.88 -10.28 25.04
N ILE A 252 30.06 -10.76 25.43
CA ILE A 252 30.95 -10.12 26.41
C ILE A 252 31.42 -8.74 25.91
N ASP A 253 31.77 -8.62 24.63
CA ASP A 253 32.21 -7.33 24.06
C ASP A 253 31.09 -6.30 24.08
N VAL A 254 29.84 -6.74 23.85
CA VAL A 254 28.67 -5.85 23.94
C VAL A 254 28.42 -5.43 25.39
N ILE A 255 28.58 -6.34 26.36
CA ILE A 255 28.47 -6.02 27.80
C ILE A 255 29.59 -5.06 28.22
N SER A 256 30.82 -5.25 27.78
CA SER A 256 31.97 -4.39 28.14
C SER A 256 31.84 -2.94 27.68
N LYS A 257 31.02 -2.69 26.64
CA LYS A 257 30.66 -1.34 26.18
C LYS A 257 29.62 -0.66 27.07
N THR A 258 29.08 -1.38 28.04
CA THR A 258 28.15 -0.86 29.05
C THR A 258 28.87 -0.68 30.38
N ASP A 259 28.48 0.30 31.19
CA ASP A 259 29.09 0.59 32.50
C ASP A 259 28.72 -0.44 33.60
N TYR A 260 28.24 -1.63 33.22
CA TYR A 260 27.75 -2.65 34.16
C TYR A 260 28.74 -3.79 34.32
N ASP A 261 28.95 -4.20 35.58
CA ASP A 261 29.64 -5.45 35.90
C ASP A 261 28.84 -6.68 35.42
N ARG A 262 29.55 -7.75 35.07
CA ARG A 262 29.01 -9.00 34.50
C ARG A 262 27.92 -9.61 35.39
N ASN A 263 28.15 -9.70 36.70
CA ASN A 263 27.18 -10.29 37.64
C ASN A 263 25.95 -9.39 37.84
N SER A 264 26.16 -8.07 37.86
CA SER A 264 25.08 -7.08 37.92
C SER A 264 24.25 -7.00 36.62
N PHE A 265 24.82 -7.44 35.50
CA PHE A 265 24.14 -7.51 34.23
C PHE A 265 23.16 -8.69 34.18
N TYR A 266 23.65 -9.90 34.47
CA TYR A 266 22.87 -11.15 34.41
C TYR A 266 21.84 -11.32 35.54
N SER A 267 21.81 -10.40 36.52
CA SER A 267 20.75 -10.34 37.52
C SER A 267 19.47 -9.70 36.96
N ASP A 268 19.55 -8.89 35.90
CA ASP A 268 18.40 -8.18 35.32
C ASP A 268 18.03 -8.70 33.92
N SER A 269 16.93 -9.45 33.86
CA SER A 269 16.35 -9.97 32.62
C SER A 269 16.05 -8.92 31.53
N LYS A 270 15.80 -7.66 31.91
CA LYS A 270 15.57 -6.57 30.94
C LYS A 270 16.85 -6.22 30.20
N LYS A 271 17.98 -6.18 30.90
CA LYS A 271 19.29 -5.91 30.30
C LYS A 271 19.68 -7.03 29.33
N GLU A 272 19.47 -8.29 29.72
CA GLU A 272 19.66 -9.45 28.84
C GLU A 272 18.82 -9.36 27.56
N LYS A 273 17.58 -8.88 27.67
CA LYS A 273 16.71 -8.69 26.50
C LYS A 273 17.24 -7.59 25.56
N CYS A 274 17.75 -6.48 26.11
CA CYS A 274 18.33 -5.39 25.31
C CYS A 274 19.55 -5.88 24.52
N ILE A 275 20.51 -6.54 25.17
CA ILE A 275 21.71 -7.03 24.47
C ILE A 275 21.36 -8.06 23.39
N ARG A 276 20.39 -8.95 23.64
CA ARG A 276 19.92 -9.87 22.59
C ARG A 276 19.38 -9.14 21.35
N SER A 277 18.69 -8.02 21.56
CA SER A 277 18.22 -7.14 20.47
C SER A 277 19.40 -6.46 19.76
N ASP A 278 20.41 -6.02 20.51
CA ASP A 278 21.58 -5.34 19.96
C ASP A 278 22.48 -6.27 19.15
N ILE A 279 22.75 -7.48 19.66
CA ILE A 279 23.48 -8.55 18.95
C ILE A 279 22.77 -8.88 17.65
N LYS A 280 21.44 -9.03 17.68
CA LYS A 280 20.64 -9.28 16.48
C LYS A 280 20.72 -8.14 15.48
N SER A 281 20.62 -6.89 15.94
CA SER A 281 20.75 -5.70 15.10
C SER A 281 22.17 -5.57 14.50
N MET A 282 23.20 -5.93 15.26
CA MET A 282 24.58 -5.94 14.81
C MET A 282 24.82 -7.04 13.78
N ALA A 283 24.32 -8.26 14.01
CA ALA A 283 24.37 -9.35 13.06
C ALA A 283 23.72 -8.96 11.72
N GLN A 284 22.54 -8.32 11.76
CA GLN A 284 21.86 -7.83 10.55
C GLN A 284 22.66 -6.80 9.75
N ARG A 285 23.52 -6.01 10.41
CA ARG A 285 24.37 -5.01 9.74
C ARG A 285 25.64 -5.62 9.15
N ILE A 286 26.17 -6.66 9.78
CA ILE A 286 27.45 -7.28 9.40
C ILE A 286 27.25 -8.38 8.35
N LEU A 287 26.11 -9.09 8.39
CA LEU A 287 25.73 -10.13 7.44
C LEU A 287 25.98 -9.66 5.99
N ASN A 288 26.97 -10.27 5.33
CA ASN A 288 27.32 -10.03 3.93
C ASN A 288 27.50 -11.35 3.12
N PRO A 289 27.34 -11.33 1.77
CA PRO A 289 27.46 -12.49 0.86
C PRO A 289 28.72 -13.35 1.01
N ASN A 290 29.83 -12.75 1.42
CA ASN A 290 31.15 -13.32 1.17
C ASN A 290 31.79 -13.92 2.41
N ASP A 291 31.41 -13.46 3.60
CA ASP A 291 32.11 -13.70 4.87
C ASP A 291 31.32 -14.66 5.79
N VAL A 292 32.00 -15.19 6.81
CA VAL A 292 31.40 -16.05 7.85
C VAL A 292 31.09 -15.20 9.08
N LEU A 293 29.86 -15.29 9.58
CA LEU A 293 29.48 -14.63 10.83
C LEU A 293 29.35 -15.67 11.95
N ILE A 294 30.08 -15.48 13.05
CA ILE A 294 29.96 -16.31 14.26
C ILE A 294 29.32 -15.48 15.38
N ILE A 295 28.22 -15.97 15.94
CA ILE A 295 27.58 -15.38 17.12
C ILE A 295 28.04 -16.19 18.35
N ASP A 296 29.03 -15.65 19.06
CA ASP A 296 29.50 -16.17 20.34
C ASP A 296 28.73 -15.52 21.49
N GLY A 297 27.72 -16.22 21.97
CA GLY A 297 26.90 -15.77 23.07
C GLY A 297 26.37 -16.92 23.88
N SER A 298 25.70 -16.59 24.96
CA SER A 298 25.11 -17.57 25.86
C SER A 298 23.96 -18.32 25.15
N ASN A 299 23.22 -17.63 24.24
CA ASN A 299 22.23 -18.21 23.32
C ASN A 299 21.31 -19.27 23.97
N TYR A 300 20.99 -19.07 25.24
CA TYR A 300 20.48 -20.10 26.15
C TYR A 300 18.97 -20.31 26.05
N ILE A 301 18.24 -19.35 25.47
CA ILE A 301 16.79 -19.43 25.29
C ILE A 301 16.49 -19.91 23.88
N LYS A 302 15.68 -20.97 23.75
CA LYS A 302 15.17 -21.51 22.48
C LYS A 302 14.49 -20.46 21.63
N GLY A 303 13.70 -19.58 22.25
CA GLY A 303 13.04 -18.45 21.58
C GLY A 303 14.04 -17.52 20.88
N TYR A 304 15.22 -17.29 21.47
CA TYR A 304 16.24 -16.44 20.86
C TYR A 304 16.95 -17.14 19.70
N ARG A 305 17.29 -18.44 19.84
CA ARG A 305 17.83 -19.23 18.72
C ARG A 305 16.85 -19.31 17.54
N TYR A 306 15.55 -19.43 17.82
CA TYR A 306 14.51 -19.34 16.80
C TYR A 306 14.46 -17.97 16.11
N GLU A 307 14.66 -16.88 16.84
CA GLU A 307 14.76 -15.54 16.25
C GLU A 307 15.97 -15.39 15.32
N ILE A 308 17.12 -15.94 15.70
CA ILE A 308 18.32 -15.98 14.86
C ILE A 308 18.07 -16.82 13.60
N TYR A 309 17.38 -17.96 13.73
CA TYR A 309 16.97 -18.75 12.57
C TYR A 309 16.01 -18.02 11.65
N CYS A 310 15.04 -17.29 12.19
CA CYS A 310 14.17 -16.46 11.36
C CYS A 310 14.96 -15.40 10.58
N MET A 311 16.02 -14.86 11.19
CA MET A 311 16.94 -13.95 10.52
C MET A 311 17.72 -14.66 9.40
N SER A 312 18.33 -15.82 9.66
CA SER A 312 19.07 -16.56 8.62
C SER A 312 18.16 -16.96 7.44
N LYS A 313 16.90 -17.35 7.71
CA LYS A 313 15.89 -17.57 6.66
C LYS A 313 15.53 -16.32 5.85
N LEU A 314 15.48 -15.15 6.49
CA LEU A 314 15.18 -13.88 5.82
C LEU A 314 16.30 -13.52 4.84
N TYR A 315 17.54 -13.68 5.27
CA TYR A 315 18.74 -13.40 4.47
C TYR A 315 19.16 -14.55 3.54
N LYS A 316 18.42 -15.68 3.55
CA LYS A 316 18.71 -16.89 2.76
C LYS A 316 20.13 -17.43 3.04
N THR A 317 20.52 -17.36 4.31
CA THR A 317 21.84 -17.71 4.84
C THR A 317 21.74 -19.10 5.48
N PRO A 318 22.52 -20.10 5.04
CA PRO A 318 22.69 -21.35 5.79
C PRO A 318 23.18 -21.06 7.20
N GLN A 319 22.68 -21.80 8.19
CA GLN A 319 23.16 -21.69 9.56
C GLN A 319 23.49 -23.05 10.13
N CYS A 320 24.38 -23.11 11.12
CA CYS A 320 24.58 -24.28 11.97
C CYS A 320 24.69 -23.87 13.45
N THR A 321 24.37 -24.80 14.34
CA THR A 321 24.47 -24.60 15.79
C THR A 321 25.58 -25.47 16.36
N ILE A 322 26.46 -24.88 17.15
CA ILE A 322 27.51 -25.57 17.87
C ILE A 322 27.19 -25.51 19.35
N HIS A 323 26.99 -26.68 19.96
CA HIS A 323 26.70 -26.84 21.37
C HIS A 323 27.96 -27.27 22.11
N CYS A 324 28.47 -26.40 22.98
CA CYS A 324 29.54 -26.73 23.90
C CYS A 324 28.94 -27.45 25.11
N ASP A 325 28.95 -28.78 25.03
CA ASP A 325 28.36 -29.65 26.05
C ASP A 325 29.40 -29.96 27.13
N ILE A 326 29.11 -29.60 28.37
CA ILE A 326 30.02 -29.82 29.50
C ILE A 326 29.19 -30.06 30.77
N PRO A 327 29.61 -30.96 31.67
CA PRO A 327 29.01 -31.07 32.99
C PRO A 327 29.08 -29.75 33.77
N ILE A 328 27.99 -29.44 34.51
CA ILE A 328 27.85 -28.18 35.27
C ILE A 328 28.99 -28.00 36.27
N GLU A 329 29.40 -29.09 36.93
CA GLU A 329 30.49 -29.08 37.92
C GLU A 329 31.84 -28.70 37.29
N HIS A 330 32.13 -29.22 36.10
CA HIS A 330 33.36 -28.89 35.37
C HIS A 330 33.35 -27.43 34.90
N ALA A 331 32.21 -26.93 34.43
CA ALA A 331 32.05 -25.52 34.07
C ALA A 331 32.25 -24.58 35.27
N TRP A 332 31.82 -25.00 36.47
CA TRP A 332 32.08 -24.25 37.70
C TRP A 332 33.57 -24.25 38.08
N LEU A 333 34.26 -25.39 38.00
CA LEU A 333 35.71 -25.45 38.23
C LEU A 333 36.49 -24.55 37.26
N TRP A 334 36.02 -24.44 36.01
CA TRP A 334 36.60 -23.52 35.04
C TRP A 334 36.30 -22.05 35.34
N ASN A 335 35.16 -21.76 35.97
CA ASN A 335 34.84 -20.43 36.46
C ASN A 335 35.79 -20.03 37.60
N GLU A 336 36.05 -20.91 38.56
CA GLU A 336 36.94 -20.62 39.71
C GLU A 336 38.39 -20.32 39.30
N LYS A 337 38.84 -20.87 38.18
CA LYS A 337 40.19 -20.62 37.63
C LYS A 337 40.34 -19.28 36.89
N ARG A 338 39.24 -18.55 36.65
CA ARG A 338 39.27 -17.25 35.94
C ARG A 338 39.71 -16.12 36.88
N PRO A 339 40.18 -14.97 36.35
CA PRO A 339 40.43 -13.79 37.17
C PRO A 339 39.11 -13.30 37.81
N VAL A 340 39.20 -12.74 39.03
CA VAL A 340 38.04 -12.36 39.86
C VAL A 340 37.04 -11.45 39.12
N SER A 341 37.52 -10.53 38.28
CA SER A 341 36.69 -9.63 37.47
C SER A 341 35.85 -10.35 36.39
N GLU A 342 36.19 -11.60 36.07
CA GLU A 342 35.53 -12.40 35.06
C GLU A 342 34.78 -13.61 35.63
N GLN A 343 34.84 -13.81 36.94
CA GLN A 343 34.12 -14.91 37.60
C GLN A 343 32.63 -14.59 37.70
N TYR A 344 31.81 -15.59 37.42
CA TYR A 344 30.40 -15.57 37.79
C TYR A 344 30.27 -15.86 39.29
N SER A 345 29.42 -15.11 39.99
CA SER A 345 29.02 -15.49 41.35
C SER A 345 28.20 -16.79 41.30
N ARG A 346 28.22 -17.55 42.39
CA ARG A 346 27.53 -18.85 42.43
C ARG A 346 26.03 -18.72 42.12
N GLU A 347 25.40 -17.70 42.70
CA GLU A 347 23.99 -17.38 42.48
C GLU A 347 23.68 -17.10 41.00
N ILE A 348 24.49 -16.29 40.33
CA ILE A 348 24.29 -15.93 38.92
C ILE A 348 24.59 -17.10 38.00
N PHE A 349 25.64 -17.88 38.29
CA PHE A 349 25.98 -19.06 37.53
C PHE A 349 24.84 -20.09 37.56
N ASP A 350 24.37 -20.45 38.74
CA ASP A 350 23.29 -21.43 38.90
C ASP A 350 21.99 -20.90 38.26
N ALA A 351 21.71 -19.60 38.36
CA ALA A 351 20.57 -18.99 37.70
C ALA A 351 20.67 -19.04 36.16
N LEU A 352 21.85 -18.82 35.57
CA LEU A 352 22.07 -18.92 34.12
C LEU A 352 21.97 -20.37 33.62
N VAL A 353 22.47 -21.34 34.41
CA VAL A 353 22.33 -22.77 34.11
C VAL A 353 20.85 -23.18 34.15
N MET A 354 20.08 -22.74 35.14
CA MET A 354 18.64 -23.01 35.22
C MET A 354 17.84 -22.37 34.08
N ARG A 355 18.32 -21.25 33.53
CA ARG A 355 17.73 -20.61 32.34
C ARG A 355 18.15 -21.28 31.02
N TYR A 356 19.12 -22.21 31.04
CA TYR A 356 19.68 -22.83 29.85
C TYR A 356 18.77 -23.92 29.27
N GLU A 357 18.26 -23.67 28.07
CA GLU A 357 17.50 -24.63 27.28
C GLU A 357 18.43 -25.28 26.25
N THR A 358 18.80 -26.53 26.47
CA THR A 358 19.67 -27.31 25.59
C THR A 358 19.14 -27.35 24.15
N PRO A 359 20.01 -27.19 23.13
CA PRO A 359 19.60 -27.28 21.73
C PRO A 359 19.24 -28.72 21.36
N ASP A 360 18.25 -28.88 20.47
CA ASP A 360 17.78 -30.20 20.03
C ASP A 360 17.85 -30.30 18.51
N SER A 361 18.57 -31.31 18.01
CA SER A 361 18.72 -31.59 16.57
C SER A 361 17.39 -31.79 15.83
N LYS A 362 16.30 -32.16 16.51
CA LYS A 362 14.96 -32.28 15.91
C LYS A 362 14.37 -30.92 15.54
N ASN A 363 14.82 -29.85 16.20
CA ASN A 363 14.35 -28.50 15.93
C ASN A 363 15.02 -27.92 14.68
N ARG A 364 14.21 -27.35 13.78
CA ARG A 364 14.71 -26.76 12.52
C ARG A 364 15.64 -25.56 12.70
N TRP A 365 15.57 -24.88 13.84
CA TRP A 365 16.41 -23.71 14.16
C TRP A 365 17.70 -24.07 14.90
N ASP A 366 17.81 -25.29 15.42
CA ASP A 366 19.05 -25.80 16.03
C ASP A 366 19.81 -26.70 15.02
N ALA A 367 19.11 -27.32 14.07
CA ALA A 367 19.70 -28.15 13.02
C ALA A 367 20.39 -27.34 11.90
N PRO A 368 21.54 -27.79 11.40
CA PRO A 368 22.39 -28.88 11.87
C PRO A 368 23.07 -28.53 13.21
N LEU A 369 23.06 -29.49 14.13
CA LEU A 369 23.56 -29.35 15.50
C LEU A 369 24.83 -30.17 15.70
N PHE A 370 25.90 -29.52 16.12
CA PHE A 370 27.17 -30.15 16.48
C PHE A 370 27.38 -30.02 17.99
N ALA A 371 27.13 -31.10 18.74
CA ALA A 371 27.47 -31.18 20.16
C ALA A 371 28.93 -31.60 20.32
N VAL A 372 29.69 -30.84 21.11
CA VAL A 372 31.14 -30.99 21.25
C VAL A 372 31.50 -30.84 22.73
N MET A 373 32.16 -31.86 23.29
CA MET A 373 32.76 -31.77 24.62
C MET A 373 34.11 -31.06 24.57
N PRO A 374 34.64 -30.52 25.69
CA PRO A 374 35.97 -29.93 25.75
C PRO A 374 37.12 -30.76 25.17
N GLU A 375 37.03 -32.08 25.30
CA GLU A 375 38.06 -33.05 24.91
C GLU A 375 37.95 -33.44 23.43
N ASP A 376 36.80 -33.19 22.80
CA ASP A 376 36.54 -33.57 21.42
C ASP A 376 37.19 -32.60 20.41
N ASP A 377 37.57 -33.12 19.25
CA ASP A 377 37.94 -32.29 18.11
C ASP A 377 36.70 -31.78 17.35
N LEU A 378 36.77 -30.53 16.87
CA LEU A 378 35.73 -29.94 16.03
C LEU A 378 35.73 -30.62 14.65
N LYS A 379 34.56 -31.08 14.21
CA LYS A 379 34.36 -31.65 12.87
C LYS A 379 34.26 -30.55 11.81
N PHE A 380 35.39 -29.91 11.50
CA PHE A 380 35.45 -28.75 10.61
C PHE A 380 34.91 -29.01 9.20
N ASP A 381 35.18 -30.19 8.63
CA ASP A 381 34.69 -30.58 7.30
C ASP A 381 33.16 -30.70 7.27
N ASP A 382 32.56 -31.36 8.27
CA ASP A 382 31.10 -31.48 8.37
C ASP A 382 30.43 -30.12 8.57
N ILE A 383 31.04 -29.24 9.38
CA ILE A 383 30.57 -27.86 9.57
C ILE A 383 30.64 -27.10 8.25
N TYR A 384 31.75 -27.20 7.51
CA TYR A 384 31.92 -26.57 6.20
C TYR A 384 30.85 -27.04 5.20
N LYS A 385 30.64 -28.35 5.09
CA LYS A 385 29.61 -28.95 4.22
C LYS A 385 28.22 -28.44 4.58
N SER A 386 27.91 -28.38 5.87
CA SER A 386 26.61 -27.93 6.37
C SER A 386 26.28 -26.47 6.00
N LEU A 387 27.33 -25.65 5.82
CA LEU A 387 27.23 -24.22 5.55
C LEU A 387 27.27 -23.91 4.04
N TYR A 388 28.14 -24.58 3.28
CA TYR A 388 28.39 -24.22 1.87
C TYR A 388 27.82 -25.21 0.86
N GLU A 389 27.67 -26.49 1.18
CA GLU A 389 27.16 -27.50 0.24
C GLU A 389 25.64 -27.67 0.32
N VAL A 390 25.00 -27.10 1.34
CA VAL A 390 23.55 -27.16 1.54
C VAL A 390 22.82 -26.06 0.76
N LYS A 391 21.57 -26.34 0.37
CA LYS A 391 20.66 -25.34 -0.21
C LYS A 391 20.19 -24.37 0.87
N ALA A 392 20.32 -23.08 0.61
CA ALA A 392 19.84 -22.04 1.51
C ALA A 392 18.37 -22.23 1.91
N PRO A 393 17.99 -21.93 3.17
CA PRO A 393 16.63 -22.09 3.63
C PRO A 393 15.68 -21.14 2.89
N LYS A 394 14.50 -21.65 2.49
CA LYS A 394 13.49 -20.84 1.80
C LYS A 394 12.88 -19.81 2.77
N PRO A 395 12.83 -18.51 2.41
CA PRO A 395 12.20 -17.51 3.26
C PRO A 395 10.69 -17.76 3.37
N ASN A 396 10.09 -17.32 4.46
CA ASN A 396 8.64 -17.43 4.64
C ASN A 396 7.91 -16.60 3.57
N GLN A 397 6.90 -17.18 2.91
CA GLN A 397 6.17 -16.49 1.83
C GLN A 397 5.44 -15.22 2.32
N SER A 398 5.01 -15.18 3.58
CA SER A 398 4.41 -14.00 4.20
C SER A 398 5.38 -12.82 4.36
N THR A 399 6.68 -13.10 4.41
CA THR A 399 7.74 -12.07 4.51
C THR A 399 8.32 -11.67 3.16
N GLN A 400 8.02 -12.42 2.09
CA GLN A 400 8.48 -12.08 0.75
C GLN A 400 7.52 -11.09 0.10
N CYS A 401 8.08 -10.06 -0.51
CA CYS A 401 7.32 -9.25 -1.46
C CYS A 401 7.05 -10.13 -2.69
N PRO A 402 5.80 -10.23 -3.19
CA PRO A 402 5.54 -10.88 -4.46
C PRO A 402 6.40 -10.23 -5.55
N PRO A 403 6.94 -11.00 -6.51
CA PRO A 403 7.70 -10.42 -7.62
C PRO A 403 6.85 -9.36 -8.32
N LEU A 404 7.47 -8.28 -8.73
CA LEU A 404 6.77 -7.16 -9.38
C LEU A 404 6.38 -7.60 -10.79
N SER A 405 5.09 -7.75 -11.03
CA SER A 405 4.56 -8.01 -12.37
C SER A 405 4.87 -6.80 -13.26
N SER A 406 5.31 -7.04 -14.50
CA SER A 406 5.34 -5.95 -15.49
C SER A 406 3.94 -5.33 -15.61
N THR A 407 3.89 -4.01 -15.87
CA THR A 407 2.64 -3.23 -15.89
C THR A 407 1.58 -3.82 -16.82
N ASN A 408 2.02 -4.49 -17.89
CA ASN A 408 1.17 -5.14 -18.88
C ASN A 408 1.04 -6.66 -18.70
N TYR A 409 1.67 -7.30 -17.70
CA TYR A 409 1.68 -8.76 -17.58
C TYR A 409 0.28 -9.37 -17.58
N LEU A 410 -0.65 -8.83 -16.77
CA LEU A 410 -2.02 -9.34 -16.69
C LEU A 410 -2.80 -9.15 -17.98
N TYR A 411 -2.55 -8.04 -18.68
CA TYR A 411 -3.18 -7.76 -19.97
C TYR A 411 -2.64 -8.69 -21.05
N GLU A 412 -1.31 -8.83 -21.17
CA GLU A 412 -0.67 -9.76 -22.12
C GLU A 412 -1.05 -11.21 -21.83
N LEU A 413 -1.10 -11.60 -20.56
CA LEU A 413 -1.51 -12.94 -20.15
C LEU A 413 -2.98 -13.23 -20.49
N ASP A 414 -3.88 -12.26 -20.28
CA ASP A 414 -5.27 -12.41 -20.67
C ASP A 414 -5.43 -12.40 -22.19
N ARG A 415 -4.73 -11.51 -22.90
CA ARG A 415 -4.73 -11.40 -24.37
C ARG A 415 -4.21 -12.68 -25.01
N ILE A 416 -3.01 -13.15 -24.65
CA ILE A 416 -2.39 -14.36 -25.19
C ILE A 416 -3.26 -15.59 -24.93
N THR A 417 -3.78 -15.76 -23.70
CA THR A 417 -4.64 -16.91 -23.40
C THR A 417 -6.00 -16.82 -24.11
N GLN A 418 -6.56 -15.62 -24.27
CA GLN A 418 -7.79 -15.39 -25.03
C GLN A 418 -7.58 -15.67 -26.52
N ASP A 419 -6.50 -15.17 -27.12
CA ASP A 419 -6.14 -15.36 -28.54
C ASP A 419 -6.00 -16.85 -28.85
N ILE A 420 -5.30 -17.60 -28.00
CA ILE A 420 -5.17 -19.06 -28.11
C ILE A 420 -6.54 -19.75 -28.00
N THR A 421 -7.36 -19.39 -27.02
CA THR A 421 -8.71 -19.99 -26.89
C THR A 421 -9.62 -19.66 -28.07
N ASN A 422 -9.54 -18.45 -28.63
CA ASN A 422 -10.33 -18.03 -29.77
C ASN A 422 -9.90 -18.78 -31.04
N ALA A 423 -8.59 -18.97 -31.24
CA ALA A 423 -8.05 -19.76 -32.35
C ALA A 423 -8.50 -21.22 -32.29
N ILE A 424 -8.57 -21.81 -31.09
CA ILE A 424 -9.10 -23.16 -30.90
C ILE A 424 -10.60 -23.23 -31.21
N LEU A 425 -11.38 -22.23 -30.77
CA LEU A 425 -12.83 -22.18 -31.00
C LEU A 425 -13.18 -21.94 -32.48
N SER A 426 -12.41 -21.11 -33.20
CA SER A 426 -12.62 -20.89 -34.64
C SER A 426 -12.27 -22.12 -35.47
N ALA A 427 -11.18 -22.82 -35.15
CA ALA A 427 -10.84 -24.09 -35.79
C ALA A 427 -11.93 -25.16 -35.57
N LYS A 428 -12.54 -25.17 -34.38
CA LYS A 428 -13.67 -26.05 -34.06
C LYS A 428 -14.92 -25.73 -34.88
N GLN A 429 -15.21 -24.45 -35.15
CA GLN A 429 -16.33 -24.06 -36.03
C GLN A 429 -16.14 -24.51 -37.48
N ILE A 430 -14.88 -24.67 -37.92
CA ILE A 430 -14.51 -25.16 -39.25
C ILE A 430 -14.52 -26.71 -39.30
N GLY A 431 -14.72 -27.39 -38.16
CA GLY A 431 -14.78 -28.85 -38.07
C GLY A 431 -13.41 -29.52 -37.86
N ILE A 432 -12.36 -28.78 -37.51
CA ILE A 432 -11.03 -29.32 -37.21
C ILE A 432 -10.94 -29.59 -35.71
N GLU A 433 -10.93 -30.87 -35.32
CA GLU A 433 -10.97 -31.28 -33.91
C GLU A 433 -9.59 -31.68 -33.33
N ASN A 434 -8.61 -31.97 -34.19
CA ASN A 434 -7.28 -32.46 -33.82
C ASN A 434 -6.17 -31.63 -34.47
N ASP A 435 -5.01 -31.53 -33.81
CA ASP A 435 -3.77 -30.89 -34.28
C ASP A 435 -3.92 -29.46 -34.84
N ILE A 436 -4.51 -28.59 -34.02
CA ILE A 436 -4.68 -27.18 -34.38
C ILE A 436 -3.34 -26.46 -34.24
N LYS A 437 -2.82 -25.96 -35.37
CA LYS A 437 -1.66 -25.06 -35.40
C LYS A 437 -2.09 -23.65 -35.07
N ILE A 438 -1.47 -23.03 -34.06
CA ILE A 438 -1.70 -21.64 -33.68
C ILE A 438 -0.64 -20.77 -34.40
N PRO A 439 -1.00 -20.04 -35.47
CA PRO A 439 -0.01 -19.40 -36.36
C PRO A 439 0.85 -18.35 -35.66
N GLN A 440 0.29 -17.64 -34.67
CA GLN A 440 0.98 -16.58 -33.94
C GLN A 440 2.10 -17.07 -33.02
N TYR A 441 2.06 -18.33 -32.57
CA TYR A 441 3.03 -18.86 -31.61
C TYR A 441 3.78 -20.09 -32.11
N GLY A 442 3.42 -20.62 -33.30
CA GLY A 442 4.07 -21.81 -33.87
C GLY A 442 3.85 -23.08 -33.04
N LEU A 443 2.75 -23.16 -32.27
CA LEU A 443 2.46 -24.25 -31.33
C LEU A 443 1.26 -25.08 -31.80
N THR A 444 1.26 -26.37 -31.48
CA THR A 444 0.20 -27.32 -31.85
C THR A 444 -0.57 -27.79 -30.62
N VAL A 445 -1.90 -27.71 -30.68
CA VAL A 445 -2.81 -28.26 -29.68
C VAL A 445 -3.35 -29.60 -30.18
N GLN A 446 -3.12 -30.68 -29.43
CA GLN A 446 -3.38 -32.04 -29.88
C GLN A 446 -4.88 -32.40 -29.89
N LYS A 447 -5.62 -31.97 -28.88
CA LYS A 447 -7.05 -32.28 -28.70
C LYS A 447 -7.85 -31.02 -28.40
N THR A 448 -9.10 -30.98 -28.85
CA THR A 448 -10.04 -29.89 -28.53
C THR A 448 -11.00 -30.28 -27.40
N GLY A 449 -11.11 -29.41 -26.39
CA GLY A 449 -12.08 -29.56 -25.30
C GLY A 449 -13.46 -29.00 -25.65
N ASN A 450 -14.44 -29.22 -24.76
CA ASN A 450 -15.72 -28.53 -24.86
C ASN A 450 -15.60 -27.05 -24.44
N THR A 451 -16.44 -26.15 -24.96
CA THR A 451 -16.34 -24.69 -24.69
C THR A 451 -16.30 -24.35 -23.19
N PRO A 452 -17.13 -24.97 -22.33
CA PRO A 452 -17.07 -24.73 -20.88
C PRO A 452 -15.79 -25.25 -20.23
N GLN A 453 -15.26 -26.38 -20.72
CA GLN A 453 -14.02 -26.99 -20.23
C GLN A 453 -12.82 -26.09 -20.53
N MET A 454 -12.81 -25.44 -21.71
CA MET A 454 -11.76 -24.53 -22.11
C MET A 454 -11.73 -23.25 -21.29
N MET A 455 -12.90 -22.66 -21.02
CA MET A 455 -13.01 -21.51 -20.13
C MET A 455 -12.57 -21.85 -18.70
N ARG A 456 -12.88 -23.07 -18.21
CA ARG A 456 -12.44 -23.56 -16.90
C ARG A 456 -10.92 -23.71 -16.82
N LEU A 457 -10.30 -24.39 -17.80
CA LEU A 457 -8.85 -24.61 -17.86
C LEU A 457 -8.11 -23.27 -17.99
N ARG A 458 -8.61 -22.35 -18.81
CA ARG A 458 -8.07 -20.98 -18.87
C ARG A 458 -8.12 -20.30 -17.50
N ARG A 459 -9.26 -20.32 -16.80
CA ARG A 459 -9.38 -19.70 -15.46
C ARG A 459 -8.41 -20.31 -14.44
N GLN A 460 -8.19 -21.62 -14.48
CA GLN A 460 -7.21 -22.31 -13.63
C GLN A 460 -5.78 -21.85 -13.95
N PHE A 461 -5.41 -21.80 -15.22
CA PHE A 461 -4.11 -21.31 -15.67
C PHE A 461 -3.88 -19.83 -15.31
N LEU A 462 -4.88 -18.97 -15.47
CA LEU A 462 -4.83 -17.56 -15.07
C LEU A 462 -4.59 -17.42 -13.56
N THR A 463 -5.17 -18.29 -12.74
CA THR A 463 -5.01 -18.26 -11.27
C THR A 463 -3.61 -18.74 -10.87
N TYR A 464 -3.13 -19.81 -11.49
CA TYR A 464 -1.78 -20.33 -11.28
C TYR A 464 -0.70 -19.31 -11.68
N SER A 465 -0.86 -18.70 -12.85
CA SER A 465 0.10 -17.73 -13.41
C SER A 465 0.06 -16.36 -12.73
N LYS A 466 -0.96 -16.09 -11.90
CA LYS A 466 -1.00 -14.95 -10.97
C LYS A 466 -0.16 -15.20 -9.71
N MET A 467 0.00 -16.46 -9.31
CA MET A 467 0.82 -16.84 -8.15
C MET A 467 2.29 -17.03 -8.54
N HIS A 468 2.55 -17.55 -9.74
CA HIS A 468 3.88 -17.75 -10.30
C HIS A 468 4.00 -16.95 -11.59
N GLN A 469 4.74 -15.85 -11.55
CA GLN A 469 4.95 -15.03 -12.74
C GLN A 469 5.82 -15.77 -13.76
N ILE A 470 5.32 -15.81 -14.99
CA ILE A 470 5.94 -16.44 -16.14
C ILE A 470 6.48 -15.32 -17.04
N ASN A 471 7.58 -15.54 -17.75
CA ASN A 471 8.04 -14.56 -18.75
C ASN A 471 7.01 -14.43 -19.88
N ILE A 472 6.74 -13.22 -20.37
CA ILE A 472 5.69 -12.96 -21.38
C ILE A 472 5.83 -13.88 -22.61
N ASN A 473 7.06 -14.07 -23.08
CA ASN A 473 7.38 -14.93 -24.23
C ASN A 473 7.06 -16.41 -24.01
N GLN A 474 7.00 -16.86 -22.75
CA GLN A 474 6.74 -18.26 -22.39
C GLN A 474 5.26 -18.53 -22.07
N ILE A 475 4.41 -17.51 -21.98
CA ILE A 475 2.99 -17.65 -21.63
C ILE A 475 2.28 -18.56 -22.63
N GLY A 476 2.46 -18.33 -23.93
CA GLY A 476 1.82 -19.13 -24.99
C GLY A 476 2.26 -20.60 -24.93
N LEU A 477 3.57 -20.83 -24.79
CA LEU A 477 4.15 -22.18 -24.70
C LEU A 477 3.62 -22.95 -23.48
N LEU A 478 3.66 -22.33 -22.31
CA LEU A 478 3.20 -22.96 -21.07
C LEU A 478 1.69 -23.17 -21.04
N PHE A 479 0.92 -22.27 -21.65
CA PHE A 479 -0.52 -22.45 -21.77
C PHE A 479 -0.86 -23.62 -22.68
N VAL A 480 -0.24 -23.74 -23.86
CA VAL A 480 -0.45 -24.88 -24.76
C VAL A 480 0.00 -26.20 -24.13
N GLN A 481 1.14 -26.22 -23.45
CA GLN A 481 1.58 -27.39 -22.68
C GLN A 481 0.57 -27.77 -21.58
N TYR A 482 0.04 -26.78 -20.87
CA TYR A 482 -1.00 -26.99 -19.87
C TYR A 482 -2.28 -27.55 -20.48
N LEU A 483 -2.71 -27.05 -21.64
CA LEU A 483 -3.87 -27.57 -22.36
C LEU A 483 -3.64 -29.02 -22.82
N ASN A 484 -2.51 -29.32 -23.46
CA ASN A 484 -2.19 -30.67 -23.92
C ASN A 484 -2.06 -31.71 -22.78
N LYS A 485 -1.74 -31.26 -21.56
CA LYS A 485 -1.71 -32.13 -20.37
C LYS A 485 -3.07 -32.28 -19.68
N SER A 486 -3.97 -31.31 -19.85
CA SER A 486 -5.23 -31.23 -19.11
C SER A 486 -6.47 -31.59 -19.94
N LEU A 487 -6.32 -31.71 -21.26
CA LEU A 487 -7.28 -32.22 -22.23
C LEU A 487 -6.91 -33.65 -22.61
#